data_AF-A0A662GWP1-F1
#
_entry.id   AF-A0A662GWP1-F1
#
_cell.length_a   1.000
_cell.length_b   1.000
_cell.length_c   1.000
_cell.angle_alpha   90.00
_cell.angle_beta   90.00
_cell.angle_gamma   90.00
#
_symmetry.space_group_name_H-M   'P 1'
#
loop_
_entity.id
_entity.type
_entity.pdbx_description
1 polymer ?
#
loop_
_entity_poly.entity_id
_entity_poly.type
_entity_poly.pdbx_seq_one_letter_code
_entity_poly.pdbx_strand_id
1 'polypeptide(L)'
;MFMGNKVEESYKRFERYRALTYRFFRAYGALNILMLLELLGPASLLSEVARYTKGGAGLRLLEELGLVKRFKADRTEVVMLTDKGSRVARLLIQACDVILEGDRDG
;
A
#
# COMPACT_ATOMS: atom_id res chain seq x y z
N MET A 1 35.32 18.09 2.47
CA MET A 1 34.75 16.94 3.21
C MET A 1 33.21 16.83 3.09
N PHE A 2 32.58 17.30 2.01
CA PHE A 2 31.10 17.43 1.94
C PHE A 2 30.38 16.38 1.08
N MET A 3 31.10 15.59 0.27
CA MET A 3 30.50 14.63 -0.66
C MET A 3 30.27 13.25 -0.01
N GLY A 4 31.14 12.84 0.93
CA GLY A 4 31.03 11.59 1.67
C GLY A 4 29.78 11.51 2.56
N ASN A 5 29.44 12.61 3.25
CA ASN A 5 28.25 12.67 4.11
C ASN A 5 26.94 12.51 3.32
N LYS A 6 26.86 13.09 2.11
CA LYS A 6 25.67 12.97 1.25
C LYS A 6 25.49 11.55 0.70
N VAL A 7 26.58 10.89 0.34
CA VAL A 7 26.56 9.50 -0.14
C VAL A 7 26.15 8.56 0.98
N GLU A 8 26.74 8.70 2.17
CA GLU A 8 26.40 7.88 3.33
C GLU A 8 24.94 8.07 3.77
N GLU A 9 24.44 9.31 3.78
CA GLU A 9 23.04 9.61 4.06
C GLU A 9 22.10 8.98 3.02
N SER A 10 22.49 9.00 1.73
CA SER A 10 21.73 8.36 0.66
C SER A 10 21.66 6.85 0.84
N TYR A 11 22.76 6.19 1.23
CA TYR A 11 22.76 4.76 1.56
C TYR A 11 21.88 4.44 2.78
N LYS A 12 21.92 5.25 3.83
CA LYS A 12 21.05 5.07 5.01
C LYS A 12 19.57 5.19 4.62
N ARG A 13 19.22 6.12 3.73
CA ARG A 13 17.85 6.25 3.20
C ARG A 13 17.46 5.05 2.35
N PHE A 14 18.34 4.62 1.46
CA PHE A 14 18.11 3.44 0.63
C PHE A 14 17.84 2.19 1.47
N GLU A 15 18.63 1.93 2.50
CA GLU A 15 18.44 0.76 3.37
C GLU A 15 17.10 0.79 4.10
N ARG A 16 16.68 1.97 4.58
CA ARG A 16 15.34 2.16 5.17
C ARG A 16 14.23 1.88 4.16
N TYR A 17 14.38 2.37 2.93
CA TYR A 17 13.40 2.14 1.87
C TYR A 17 13.36 0.67 1.46
N ARG A 18 14.51 0.02 1.32
CA ARG A 18 14.63 -1.41 0.99
C ARG A 18 13.94 -2.29 2.03
N ALA A 19 14.16 -2.02 3.31
CA ALA A 19 13.49 -2.76 4.38
C ALA A 19 11.97 -2.56 4.35
N LEU A 20 11.51 -1.32 4.11
CA LEU A 20 10.08 -1.00 4.01
C LEU A 20 9.44 -1.67 2.80
N THR A 21 10.02 -1.52 1.61
CA THR A 21 9.51 -2.12 0.38
C THR A 21 9.46 -3.64 0.52
N TYR A 22 10.50 -4.27 1.07
CA TYR A 22 10.49 -5.71 1.28
C TYR A 22 9.34 -6.18 2.18
N ARG A 23 9.08 -5.48 3.30
CA ARG A 23 7.90 -5.77 4.15
C ARG A 23 6.60 -5.59 3.38
N PHE A 24 6.50 -4.52 2.61
CA PHE A 24 5.29 -4.11 1.91
C PHE A 24 4.94 -5.05 0.74
N PHE A 25 5.92 -5.40 -0.09
CA PHE A 25 5.76 -6.32 -1.22
C PHE A 25 5.56 -7.77 -0.77
N ARG A 26 6.17 -8.21 0.34
CA ARG A 26 5.96 -9.57 0.87
C ARG A 26 4.64 -9.76 1.62
N ALA A 27 3.99 -8.67 2.02
CA ALA A 27 2.66 -8.75 2.60
C ALA A 27 1.63 -8.96 1.49
N TYR A 28 1.51 -10.22 1.05
CA TYR A 28 0.63 -10.68 -0.01
C TYR A 28 -0.72 -9.95 -0.01
N GLY A 29 -0.94 -9.13 -1.05
CA GLY A 29 -2.19 -8.40 -1.24
C GLY A 29 -2.22 -6.96 -0.75
N ALA A 30 -1.30 -6.52 0.11
CA ALA A 30 -1.37 -5.19 0.75
C ALA A 30 -1.46 -4.05 -0.29
N LEU A 31 -0.66 -4.11 -1.35
CA LEU A 31 -0.71 -3.14 -2.45
C LEU A 31 -2.06 -3.17 -3.18
N ASN A 32 -2.57 -4.37 -3.46
CA ASN A 32 -3.83 -4.56 -4.16
C ASN A 32 -5.00 -4.01 -3.34
N ILE A 33 -4.98 -4.19 -2.01
CA ILE A 33 -6.00 -3.62 -1.10
C ILE A 33 -5.98 -2.09 -1.17
N LEU A 34 -4.80 -1.47 -1.14
CA LEU A 34 -4.71 0.00 -1.21
C LEU A 34 -5.29 0.54 -2.52
N MET A 35 -4.92 -0.07 -3.64
CA MET A 35 -5.45 0.32 -4.95
C MET A 35 -6.96 0.05 -5.04
N LEU A 36 -7.43 -1.10 -4.57
CA LEU A 36 -8.85 -1.46 -4.55
C LEU A 36 -9.67 -0.43 -3.76
N LEU A 37 -9.23 -0.08 -2.54
CA LEU A 37 -9.94 0.88 -1.68
C LEU A 37 -9.89 2.31 -2.23
N GLU A 38 -8.84 2.70 -2.97
CA GLU A 38 -8.79 4.03 -3.59
C GLU A 38 -9.69 4.08 -4.84
N LEU A 39 -9.73 3.01 -5.63
CA LEU A 39 -10.54 2.95 -6.86
C LEU A 39 -12.04 2.77 -6.58
N LEU A 40 -12.39 1.96 -5.59
CA LEU A 40 -13.79 1.60 -5.29
C LEU A 40 -14.35 2.31 -4.07
N GLY A 41 -13.49 3.02 -3.32
CA GLY A 41 -13.85 3.62 -2.04
C GLY A 41 -13.88 2.60 -0.88
N PRO A 42 -14.49 2.99 0.26
CA PRO A 42 -14.65 2.12 1.42
C PRO A 42 -15.30 0.79 1.06
N ALA A 43 -14.66 -0.33 1.40
CA ALA A 43 -15.23 -1.66 1.20
C ALA A 43 -16.01 -2.08 2.46
N SER A 44 -17.30 -2.37 2.29
CA SER A 44 -18.19 -2.79 3.38
C SER A 44 -17.96 -4.23 3.81
N LEU A 45 -17.28 -5.06 3.01
CA LEU A 45 -17.08 -6.46 3.32
C LEU A 45 -15.58 -6.77 3.37
N LEU A 46 -15.11 -7.14 4.56
CA LEU A 46 -13.79 -7.75 4.73
C LEU A 46 -13.59 -8.95 3.79
N SER A 47 -14.66 -9.63 3.34
CA SER A 47 -14.57 -10.71 2.36
C SER A 47 -14.04 -10.23 1.01
N GLU A 48 -14.42 -9.03 0.55
CA GLU A 48 -13.91 -8.45 -0.70
C GLU A 48 -12.43 -8.13 -0.59
N VAL A 49 -12.03 -7.51 0.52
CA VAL A 49 -10.62 -7.24 0.82
C VAL A 49 -9.84 -8.56 0.98
N ALA A 50 -10.41 -9.53 1.68
CA ALA A 50 -9.80 -10.83 1.99
C ALA A 50 -9.55 -11.67 0.74
N ARG A 51 -10.33 -11.51 -0.35
CA ARG A 51 -10.04 -12.15 -1.64
C ARG A 51 -8.66 -11.77 -2.18
N TYR A 52 -8.18 -10.57 -1.86
CA TYR A 52 -6.89 -10.09 -2.28
C TYR A 52 -5.78 -10.34 -1.25
N THR A 53 -6.10 -10.86 -0.07
CA THR A 53 -5.11 -11.15 0.99
C THR A 53 -5.05 -12.63 1.30
N LYS A 54 -3.86 -13.22 1.40
CA LYS A 54 -3.73 -14.54 2.03
C LYS A 54 -3.78 -14.38 3.55
N GLY A 55 -4.91 -14.73 4.17
CA GLY A 55 -5.04 -14.83 5.63
C GLY A 55 -4.99 -13.50 6.40
N GLY A 56 -5.35 -12.37 5.78
CA GLY A 56 -5.44 -11.05 6.41
C GLY A 56 -4.10 -10.40 6.74
N ALA A 57 -2.97 -11.02 6.36
CA ALA A 57 -1.63 -10.52 6.68
C ALA A 57 -1.36 -9.15 6.02
N GLY A 58 -1.81 -8.96 4.77
CA GLY A 58 -1.73 -7.68 4.08
C GLY A 58 -2.50 -6.57 4.82
N LEU A 59 -3.73 -6.85 5.23
CA LEU A 59 -4.56 -5.87 5.92
C LEU A 59 -4.00 -5.48 7.30
N ARG A 60 -3.47 -6.45 8.07
CA ARG A 60 -2.81 -6.17 9.34
C ARG A 60 -1.60 -5.26 9.17
N LEU A 61 -0.74 -5.53 8.18
CA LEU A 61 0.40 -4.65 7.91
C LEU A 61 -0.05 -3.24 7.53
N LEU A 62 -1.09 -3.09 6.71
CA LEU A 62 -1.59 -1.78 6.32
C LEU A 62 -2.10 -0.99 7.54
N GLU A 63 -2.74 -1.66 8.49
CA GLU A 63 -3.20 -1.05 9.74
C GLU A 63 -2.02 -0.67 10.64
N GLU A 64 -1.02 -1.55 10.81
CA GLU A 64 0.23 -1.25 11.53
C GLU A 64 0.97 -0.02 10.97
N LEU A 65 0.93 0.15 9.64
CA LEU A 65 1.54 1.29 8.96
C LEU A 65 0.66 2.56 8.98
N GLY A 66 -0.54 2.49 9.55
CA GLY A 66 -1.52 3.56 9.63
C GLY A 66 -2.08 3.97 8.26
N LEU A 67 -2.12 3.05 7.30
CA LEU A 67 -2.61 3.29 5.94
C LEU A 67 -4.11 2.98 5.80
N VAL A 68 -4.65 2.12 6.66
CA VAL A 68 -6.08 1.80 6.71
C VAL A 68 -6.61 1.90 8.13
N LYS A 69 -7.92 2.03 8.26
CA LYS A 69 -8.69 1.86 9.50
C LYS A 69 -9.82 0.87 9.28
N ARG A 70 -10.12 0.10 10.32
CA ARG A 70 -11.23 -0.86 10.34
C ARG A 70 -12.30 -0.38 11.30
N PHE A 71 -13.53 -0.41 10.85
CA PHE A 71 -14.71 -0.05 11.63
C PHE A 71 -15.62 -1.25 11.70
N LYS A 72 -16.00 -1.64 12.91
CA LYS A 72 -16.99 -2.69 13.12
C LYS A 72 -18.33 -2.03 13.40
N ALA A 73 -19.29 -2.21 12.51
CA ALA A 73 -20.67 -1.80 12.70
C ALA A 73 -21.55 -3.06 12.65
N ASP A 74 -22.15 -3.41 13.79
CA ASP A 74 -22.96 -4.63 13.96
C ASP A 74 -22.26 -5.92 13.50
N ARG A 75 -22.72 -6.50 12.39
CA ARG A 75 -22.21 -7.73 11.76
C ARG A 75 -21.27 -7.48 10.58
N THR A 76 -20.93 -6.22 10.32
CA THR A 76 -20.20 -5.78 9.13
C THR A 76 -18.90 -5.09 9.54
N GLU A 77 -17.80 -5.43 8.86
CA GLU A 77 -16.49 -4.78 9.05
C GLU A 77 -16.14 -3.98 7.81
N VAL A 78 -16.07 -2.66 7.97
CA VAL A 78 -15.74 -1.71 6.92
C VAL A 78 -14.26 -1.38 7.00
N VAL A 79 -13.58 -1.43 5.85
CA VAL A 79 -12.17 -1.03 5.73
C VAL A 79 -12.08 0.26 4.93
N MET A 80 -11.36 1.24 5.47
CA MET A 80 -11.18 2.56 4.85
C MET A 80 -9.71 2.96 4.80
N LEU A 81 -9.33 3.72 3.77
CA LEU A 81 -8.03 4.38 3.72
C LEU A 81 -7.96 5.52 4.73
N THR A 82 -6.79 5.73 5.32
CA THR A 82 -6.45 7.01 5.96
C THR A 82 -5.99 8.01 4.90
N ASP A 83 -5.85 9.29 5.25
CA ASP A 83 -5.25 10.29 4.34
C ASP A 83 -3.86 9.86 3.84
N LYS A 84 -3.08 9.26 4.75
CA LYS A 84 -1.77 8.68 4.42
C LYS A 84 -1.93 7.50 3.46
N GLY A 85 -2.89 6.61 3.72
CA GLY A 85 -3.22 5.48 2.85
C GLY A 85 -3.61 5.90 1.44
N SER A 86 -4.50 6.87 1.31
CA SER A 86 -4.96 7.40 0.02
C SER A 86 -3.83 8.05 -0.76
N ARG A 87 -2.93 8.80 -0.10
CA ARG A 87 -1.74 9.34 -0.77
C ARG A 87 -0.82 8.24 -1.30
N VAL A 88 -0.61 7.18 -0.53
CA VAL A 88 0.20 6.03 -0.98
C VAL A 88 -0.50 5.29 -2.12
N ALA A 89 -1.80 5.03 -2.01
CA ALA A 89 -2.57 4.35 -3.04
C ALA A 89 -2.54 5.09 -4.39
N ARG A 90 -2.69 6.42 -4.37
CA ARG A 90 -2.58 7.25 -5.59
C ARG A 90 -1.20 7.20 -6.23
N LEU A 91 -0.13 7.24 -5.45
CA LEU A 91 1.22 7.09 -5.98
C LEU A 91 1.44 5.72 -6.62
N LEU A 92 0.85 4.66 -6.04
CA LEU A 92 0.91 3.31 -6.61
C LEU A 92 0.14 3.23 -7.93
N ILE A 93 -1.09 3.76 -7.97
CA ILE A 93 -1.90 3.80 -9.19
C ILE A 93 -1.18 4.59 -10.28
N GLN A 94 -0.64 5.76 -9.97
CA GLN A 94 0.14 6.56 -10.93
C GLN A 94 1.35 5.79 -11.46
N ALA A 95 2.07 5.05 -10.60
CA ALA A 95 3.18 4.23 -11.06
C ALA A 95 2.70 3.12 -12.00
N CYS A 96 1.55 2.48 -11.71
CA CYS A 96 0.94 1.50 -12.60
C CYS A 96 0.50 2.12 -13.93
N ASP A 97 -0.14 3.29 -13.91
CA ASP A 97 -0.57 4.00 -15.11
C ASP A 97 0.63 4.32 -16.02
N VAL A 98 1.72 4.86 -15.45
CA VAL A 98 2.96 5.15 -16.19
C VAL A 98 3.58 3.88 -16.80
N ILE A 99 3.50 2.74 -16.12
CA ILE A 99 3.98 1.46 -16.66
C ILE A 99 3.10 1.01 -17.85
N LEU A 100 1.78 1.17 -17.72
CA LEU A 100 0.79 0.76 -18.73
C LEU A 100 0.71 1.71 -19.93
N GLU A 101 1.21 2.94 -19.82
CA GLU A 101 1.23 3.93 -20.91
C GLU A 101 1.97 3.42 -22.18
N GLY A 102 2.84 2.41 -22.07
CA GLY A 102 3.51 1.75 -23.20
C GLY A 102 2.81 0.50 -23.75
N ASP A 103 1.76 0.01 -23.11
CA ASP A 103 1.06 -1.26 -23.46
C ASP A 103 -0.22 -1.04 -24.29
N ARG A 104 -0.57 0.20 -24.64
CA ARG A 104 -1.81 0.54 -25.38
C ARG A 104 -1.77 0.29 -26.89
N ASP A 105 -0.62 -0.17 -27.42
CA ASP A 105 -0.40 -0.45 -28.85
C ASP A 105 -0.14 -1.95 -29.15
N GLY A 106 -0.55 -2.88 -28.27
CA GLY A 106 -0.36 -4.33 -28.41
C GLY A 106 -1.64 -5.12 -28.66
#